data_AF-A0A559M2D2-F1
#
_entry.id   AF-A0A559M2D2-F1
#
_cell.length_a   1.000
_cell.length_b   1.000
_cell.length_c   1.000
_cell.angle_alpha   90.00
_cell.angle_beta   90.00
_cell.angle_gamma   90.00
#
_symmetry.space_group_name_H-M   'P 1'
#
loop_
_entity.id
_entity.type
_entity.pdbx_description
1 polymer ?
#
loop_
_entity_poly.entity_id
_entity_poly.type
_entity_poly.pdbx_seq_one_letter_code
_entity_poly.pdbx_strand_id
1 'polypeptide(L)'
;MSSSDLPTVGSRSTLDPGIEAFFSKNPDLHLGGEGCFTAERSHHTRVFGFHALPTSQIQRQITAFRGPHGTIPIRVLYPKPGEEKRKSGDAGGLIYFHGGGYTVGTVDEFENGLRIVAEESGVQCML
;
A
#
# COMPACT_ATOMS: atom_id res chain seq x y z
N MET A 1 9.43 24.64 19.44
CA MET A 1 9.43 23.24 19.92
C MET A 1 10.87 22.88 20.22
N SER A 2 11.18 22.54 21.47
CA SER A 2 12.53 22.18 21.92
C SER A 2 12.86 20.77 21.44
N SER A 3 14.13 20.48 21.08
CA SER A 3 14.55 19.14 20.64
C SER A 3 14.49 18.06 21.74
N SER A 4 14.10 18.44 22.96
CA SER A 4 13.94 17.56 24.13
C SER A 4 12.71 16.66 24.10
N ASP A 5 11.72 16.93 23.23
CA ASP A 5 10.43 16.23 23.23
C ASP A 5 10.36 15.09 22.19
N LEU A 6 11.43 14.87 21.43
CA LEU A 6 11.49 13.79 20.45
C LEU A 6 12.06 12.52 21.11
N PRO A 7 11.27 11.43 21.20
CA PRO A 7 11.75 10.20 21.80
C PRO A 7 12.92 9.61 21.00
N THR A 8 14.01 9.28 21.70
CA THR A 8 15.23 8.71 21.09
C THR A 8 15.13 7.20 20.86
N VAL A 9 14.17 6.54 21.49
CA VAL A 9 13.85 5.13 21.32
C VAL A 9 12.33 4.94 21.37
N GLY A 10 11.80 4.04 20.53
CA GLY A 10 10.43 3.57 20.66
C GLY A 10 10.34 2.52 21.77
N SER A 11 9.65 2.82 22.86
CA SER A 11 9.32 1.82 23.89
C SER A 11 8.16 0.94 23.42
N ARG A 12 8.16 -0.34 23.83
CA ARG A 12 6.99 -1.22 23.63
C ARG A 12 5.81 -0.65 24.43
N SER A 13 4.69 -0.41 23.75
CA SER A 13 3.44 0.00 24.38
C SER A 13 2.55 -1.20 24.71
N THR A 14 1.41 -0.95 25.33
CA THR A 14 0.31 -1.92 25.45
C THR A 14 -0.24 -2.24 24.04
N LEU A 15 -0.49 -3.52 23.77
CA LEU A 15 -1.14 -3.96 22.54
C LEU A 15 -2.60 -3.50 22.53
N ASP A 16 -3.09 -3.00 21.39
CA ASP A 16 -4.49 -2.63 21.25
C ASP A 16 -5.39 -3.89 21.37
N PRO A 17 -6.48 -3.86 22.18
CA PRO A 17 -7.33 -5.04 22.37
C PRO A 17 -7.97 -5.56 21.08
N GLY A 18 -8.25 -4.68 20.11
CA GLY A 18 -8.77 -5.06 18.81
C GLY A 18 -7.73 -5.81 17.98
N ILE A 19 -6.48 -5.35 18.01
CA ILE A 19 -5.35 -6.05 17.38
C ILE A 19 -5.09 -7.40 18.05
N GLU A 20 -5.14 -7.46 19.38
CA GLU A 20 -5.00 -8.72 20.13
C GLU A 20 -6.07 -9.74 19.73
N ALA A 21 -7.35 -9.32 19.75
CA ALA A 21 -8.46 -10.17 19.33
C ALA A 21 -8.34 -10.62 17.86
N PHE A 22 -7.80 -9.75 17.00
CA PHE A 22 -7.53 -10.09 15.60
C PHE A 22 -6.46 -11.17 15.46
N PHE A 23 -5.34 -11.07 16.18
CA PHE A 23 -4.31 -12.12 16.18
C PHE A 23 -4.82 -13.44 16.75
N SER A 24 -5.62 -13.41 17.83
CA SER A 24 -6.23 -14.63 18.37
C SER A 24 -7.13 -15.34 17.36
N LYS A 25 -7.77 -14.59 16.44
CA LYS A 25 -8.62 -15.16 15.37
C LYS A 25 -7.83 -15.61 14.14
N ASN A 26 -6.61 -15.12 13.96
CA ASN A 26 -5.77 -15.40 12.79
C ASN A 26 -4.39 -15.89 13.24
N PRO A 27 -4.30 -17.07 13.89
CA PRO A 27 -3.06 -17.55 14.49
C PRO A 27 -1.95 -17.83 13.46
N ASP A 28 -2.33 -18.13 12.22
CA ASP A 28 -1.39 -18.41 11.12
C ASP A 28 -0.95 -17.13 10.37
N LEU A 29 -1.46 -15.96 10.75
CA LEU A 29 -1.11 -14.70 10.09
C LEU A 29 0.33 -14.31 10.45
N HIS A 30 1.14 -14.16 9.42
CA HIS A 30 2.49 -13.61 9.53
C HIS A 30 2.78 -12.69 8.34
N LEU A 31 3.70 -11.75 8.56
CA LEU A 31 4.14 -10.77 7.56
C LEU A 31 5.56 -11.08 7.04
N GLY A 32 5.91 -12.37 7.08
CA GLY A 32 7.25 -12.89 6.88
C GLY A 32 7.57 -13.97 7.92
N GLY A 33 8.31 -15.00 7.50
CA GLY A 33 8.71 -16.12 8.33
C GLY A 33 10.05 -16.73 7.90
N GLU A 34 10.36 -17.89 8.45
CA GLU A 34 11.55 -18.68 8.10
C GLU A 34 11.37 -19.45 6.78
N GLY A 35 10.22 -19.29 6.11
CA GLY A 35 9.94 -19.92 4.83
C GLY A 35 10.83 -19.40 3.70
N CYS A 36 10.90 -20.16 2.62
CA CYS A 36 11.59 -19.71 1.42
C CYS A 36 10.81 -18.55 0.76
N PHE A 37 11.53 -17.68 0.04
CA PHE A 37 10.94 -16.44 -0.49
C PHE A 37 9.69 -16.66 -1.35
N THR A 38 9.57 -17.77 -2.08
CA THR A 38 8.40 -18.08 -2.90
C THR A 38 7.18 -18.41 -2.05
N ALA A 39 7.37 -19.14 -0.94
CA ALA A 39 6.30 -19.46 -0.01
C ALA A 39 5.81 -18.18 0.69
N GLU A 40 6.73 -17.33 1.15
CA GLU A 40 6.41 -16.05 1.79
C GLU A 40 5.66 -15.11 0.84
N ARG A 41 6.11 -14.99 -0.42
CA ARG A 41 5.41 -14.21 -1.45
C ARG A 41 4.01 -14.74 -1.71
N SER A 42 3.85 -16.06 -1.84
CA SER A 42 2.54 -16.67 -2.06
C SER A 42 1.61 -16.47 -0.87
N HIS A 43 2.11 -16.57 0.37
CA HIS A 43 1.34 -16.32 1.56
C HIS A 43 0.86 -14.85 1.61
N HIS A 44 1.78 -13.91 1.39
CA HIS A 44 1.49 -12.48 1.43
C HIS A 44 0.42 -12.08 0.39
N THR A 45 0.55 -12.55 -0.86
CA THR A 45 -0.45 -12.31 -1.92
C THR A 45 -1.81 -12.95 -1.59
N ARG A 46 -1.83 -14.14 -0.95
CA ARG A 46 -3.08 -14.79 -0.54
C ARG A 46 -3.82 -13.98 0.52
N VAL A 47 -3.09 -13.38 1.47
CA VAL A 47 -3.68 -12.63 2.58
C VAL A 47 -4.13 -11.24 2.14
N PHE A 48 -3.33 -10.54 1.32
CA PHE A 48 -3.54 -9.12 1.02
C PHE A 48 -4.00 -8.82 -0.42
N GLY A 49 -4.01 -9.80 -1.33
CA GLY A 49 -4.25 -9.56 -2.75
C GLY A 49 -5.63 -8.99 -3.06
N PHE A 50 -5.72 -8.24 -4.17
CA PHE A 50 -6.92 -7.48 -4.56
C PHE A 50 -8.22 -8.30 -4.66
N HIS A 51 -8.11 -9.62 -4.86
CA HIS A 51 -9.24 -10.55 -4.95
C HIS A 51 -10.02 -10.64 -3.64
N ALA A 52 -9.48 -10.14 -2.53
CA ALA A 52 -10.10 -10.17 -1.21
C ALA A 52 -10.98 -8.94 -0.89
N LEU A 53 -11.28 -8.08 -1.87
CA LEU A 53 -11.79 -6.73 -1.60
C LEU A 53 -13.04 -6.33 -2.42
N PRO A 54 -13.88 -5.42 -1.88
CA PRO A 54 -15.06 -4.94 -2.58
C PRO A 54 -14.70 -4.09 -3.81
N THR A 55 -15.56 -4.16 -4.83
CA THR A 55 -15.36 -3.48 -6.11
C THR A 55 -15.44 -1.95 -5.97
N SER A 56 -14.30 -1.27 -5.98
CA SER A 56 -14.24 0.20 -6.11
C SER A 56 -14.22 0.61 -7.60
N GLN A 57 -14.88 1.74 -7.90
CA GLN A 57 -15.04 2.26 -9.25
C GLN A 57 -14.00 3.30 -9.67
N ILE A 58 -12.89 3.48 -8.93
CA ILE A 58 -11.84 4.40 -9.38
C ILE A 58 -11.28 3.95 -10.74
N GLN A 59 -11.08 4.91 -11.64
CA GLN A 59 -10.46 4.63 -12.92
C GLN A 59 -8.99 4.25 -12.69
N ARG A 60 -8.60 3.12 -13.28
CA ARG A 60 -7.27 2.51 -13.16
C ARG A 60 -6.62 2.41 -14.54
N GLN A 61 -5.35 2.76 -14.62
CA GLN A 61 -4.50 2.48 -15.78
C GLN A 61 -3.32 1.61 -15.35
N ILE A 62 -3.06 0.54 -16.10
CA ILE A 62 -1.82 -0.22 -16.01
C ILE A 62 -0.92 0.29 -17.12
N THR A 63 0.30 0.71 -16.76
CA THR A 63 1.28 1.24 -17.71
C THR A 63 2.69 0.91 -17.22
N ALA A 64 3.71 1.41 -17.89
CA ALA A 64 5.09 1.21 -17.49
C ALA A 64 6.01 2.29 -18.05
N PHE A 65 7.20 2.42 -17.46
CA PHE A 65 8.27 3.27 -17.98
C PHE A 65 9.59 2.50 -18.08
N ARG A 66 10.55 3.03 -18.84
CA ARG A 66 11.88 2.42 -18.99
C ARG A 66 12.75 2.81 -17.80
N GLY A 67 13.22 1.80 -17.07
CA GLY A 67 14.23 1.93 -16.01
C GLY A 67 15.60 1.41 -16.46
N PRO A 68 16.63 1.55 -15.60
CA PRO A 68 18.01 1.18 -15.91
C PRO A 68 18.21 -0.30 -16.30
N HIS A 69 17.35 -1.18 -15.79
CA HIS A 69 17.47 -2.64 -15.96
C HIS A 69 16.22 -3.27 -16.59
N GLY A 70 15.41 -2.48 -17.29
CA GLY A 70 14.21 -2.96 -17.97
C GLY A 70 12.99 -2.09 -17.70
N THR A 71 11.83 -2.59 -18.12
CA THR A 71 10.56 -1.90 -17.97
C THR A 71 10.06 -2.04 -16.53
N ILE A 72 9.73 -0.92 -15.90
CA ILE A 72 9.15 -0.89 -14.55
C ILE A 72 7.64 -0.73 -14.70
N PRO A 73 6.83 -1.76 -14.34
CA PRO A 73 5.39 -1.66 -14.38
C PRO A 73 4.91 -0.71 -13.29
N ILE A 74 3.91 0.09 -13.60
CA ILE A 74 3.22 0.96 -12.64
C ILE A 74 1.71 0.87 -12.82
N ARG A 75 0.98 1.22 -11.78
CA ARG A 75 -0.46 1.39 -11.81
C ARG A 75 -0.84 2.79 -11.37
N VAL A 76 -1.66 3.45 -12.20
CA VAL A 76 -2.11 4.81 -11.94
C VAL A 76 -3.60 4.79 -11.58
N LEU A 77 -3.93 5.39 -10.44
CA LEU A 77 -5.30 5.60 -9.96
C LEU A 77 -5.72 7.05 -10.20
N TYR A 78 -6.89 7.22 -10.83
CA TYR A 78 -7.44 8.52 -11.19
C TYR A 78 -8.72 8.78 -10.39
N PRO A 79 -8.64 9.47 -9.23
CA PRO A 79 -9.81 9.74 -8.42
C PRO A 79 -10.73 10.77 -9.11
N LYS A 80 -12.04 10.61 -8.92
CA LYS A 80 -13.05 11.58 -9.43
C LYS A 80 -12.94 12.94 -8.73
N PRO A 81 -12.76 13.03 -7.39
CA PRO A 81 -12.61 14.34 -6.71
C PRO A 81 -11.46 15.22 -7.23
N GLY A 82 -10.46 14.63 -7.91
CA GLY A 82 -9.32 15.34 -8.50
C GLY A 82 -9.45 15.71 -9.98
N GLU A 83 -10.58 15.41 -10.61
CA GLU A 83 -10.71 15.47 -12.08
C GLU A 83 -10.52 16.88 -12.65
N GLU A 84 -11.12 17.90 -12.04
CA GLU A 84 -11.01 19.28 -12.52
C GLU A 84 -9.59 19.84 -12.39
N LYS A 85 -8.92 19.57 -11.25
CA LYS A 85 -7.49 19.92 -11.08
C LYS A 85 -6.61 19.21 -12.09
N ARG A 86 -6.94 17.96 -12.45
CA ARG A 86 -6.19 17.21 -13.46
C ARG A 86 -6.39 17.81 -14.85
N LYS A 87 -7.61 18.25 -15.19
CA LYS A 87 -7.91 18.95 -16.45
C LYS A 87 -7.22 20.30 -16.55
N SER A 88 -7.10 21.04 -15.44
CA SER A 88 -6.40 22.32 -15.39
C SER A 88 -4.87 22.21 -15.33
N GLY A 89 -4.34 21.01 -15.04
CA GLY A 89 -2.90 20.78 -14.87
C GLY A 89 -2.38 21.07 -13.45
N ASP A 90 -3.27 21.36 -12.50
CA ASP A 90 -2.93 21.71 -11.11
C ASP A 90 -3.08 20.52 -10.14
N ALA A 91 -3.29 19.32 -10.65
CA ALA A 91 -3.39 18.12 -9.80
C ALA A 91 -2.01 17.73 -9.24
N GLY A 92 -1.96 17.50 -7.93
CA GLY A 92 -0.84 16.80 -7.29
C GLY A 92 -0.84 15.30 -7.62
N GLY A 93 0.32 14.67 -7.40
CA GLY A 93 0.49 13.22 -7.53
C GLY A 93 1.22 12.62 -6.32
N LEU A 94 0.84 11.40 -5.97
CA LEU A 94 1.52 10.56 -4.99
C LEU A 94 2.23 9.42 -5.71
N ILE A 95 3.54 9.31 -5.55
CA ILE A 95 4.32 8.14 -5.96
C ILE A 95 4.50 7.26 -4.72
N TYR A 96 3.98 6.05 -4.78
CA TYR A 96 3.98 5.11 -3.67
C TYR A 96 4.87 3.92 -3.95
N PHE A 97 5.69 3.57 -2.95
CA PHE A 97 6.49 2.35 -2.95
C PHE A 97 5.94 1.45 -1.86
N HIS A 98 5.57 0.23 -2.23
CA HIS A 98 4.95 -0.69 -1.29
C HIS A 98 5.95 -1.23 -0.25
N GLY A 99 5.42 -1.63 0.90
CA GLY A 99 6.18 -2.34 1.94
C GLY A 99 6.46 -3.80 1.57
N GLY A 100 6.98 -4.58 2.51
CA GLY A 100 7.31 -6.00 2.29
C GLY A 100 8.80 -6.29 2.25
N GLY A 101 9.62 -5.43 2.85
CA GLY A 101 11.05 -5.69 3.09
C GLY A 101 11.87 -5.92 1.83
N TYR A 102 11.42 -5.40 0.68
CA TYR A 102 12.02 -5.62 -0.64
C TYR A 102 11.99 -7.09 -1.14
N THR A 103 11.25 -7.97 -0.47
CA THR A 103 11.21 -9.41 -0.79
C THR A 103 9.80 -9.90 -1.13
N VAL A 104 8.78 -9.33 -0.49
CA VAL A 104 7.35 -9.60 -0.74
C VAL A 104 6.62 -8.31 -1.12
N GLY A 105 5.34 -8.42 -1.46
CA GLY A 105 4.54 -7.29 -1.90
C GLY A 105 4.32 -7.26 -3.42
N THR A 106 3.12 -6.84 -3.81
CA THR A 106 2.74 -6.53 -5.18
C THR A 106 1.79 -5.34 -5.22
N VAL A 107 1.68 -4.66 -6.37
CA VAL A 107 0.73 -3.53 -6.55
C VAL A 107 -0.71 -3.94 -6.24
N ASP A 108 -1.06 -5.20 -6.48
CA ASP A 108 -2.38 -5.75 -6.19
C ASP A 108 -2.73 -5.76 -4.69
N GLU A 109 -1.74 -5.93 -3.83
CA GLU A 109 -1.95 -6.05 -2.38
C GLU A 109 -2.17 -4.69 -1.70
N PHE A 110 -1.64 -3.62 -2.29
CA PHE A 110 -1.69 -2.27 -1.73
C PHE A 110 -2.69 -1.36 -2.44
N GLU A 111 -3.26 -1.79 -3.57
CA GLU A 111 -4.20 -0.99 -4.34
C GLU A 111 -5.38 -0.52 -3.48
N ASN A 112 -5.90 -1.34 -2.57
CA ASN A 112 -7.06 -0.98 -1.75
C ASN A 112 -6.84 0.26 -0.88
N GLY A 113 -5.76 0.24 -0.11
CA GLY A 113 -5.40 1.36 0.75
C GLY A 113 -5.18 2.60 -0.10
N LEU A 114 -4.54 2.45 -1.26
CA LEU A 114 -4.30 3.56 -2.15
C LEU A 114 -5.54 4.07 -2.91
N ARG A 115 -6.57 3.25 -3.10
CA ARG A 115 -7.87 3.71 -3.60
C ARG A 115 -8.49 4.68 -2.61
N ILE A 116 -8.49 4.33 -1.31
CA ILE A 116 -8.97 5.22 -0.25
C ILE A 116 -8.14 6.50 -0.23
N VAL A 117 -6.81 6.40 -0.24
CA VAL A 117 -5.94 7.58 -0.26
C VAL A 117 -6.22 8.45 -1.48
N ALA A 118 -6.34 7.88 -2.68
CA ALA A 118 -6.61 8.63 -3.91
C ALA A 118 -7.98 9.33 -3.85
N GLU A 119 -9.03 8.62 -3.44
CA GLU A 119 -10.39 9.16 -3.37
C GLU A 119 -10.48 10.30 -2.35
N GLU A 120 -9.96 10.11 -1.14
CA GLU A 120 -10.04 11.09 -0.05
C GLU A 120 -9.14 12.33 -0.29
N SER A 121 -7.97 12.13 -0.90
CA SER A 121 -7.05 13.24 -1.19
C SER A 121 -7.36 13.97 -2.50
N GLY A 122 -8.09 13.32 -3.41
CA GLY A 122 -8.30 13.82 -4.78
C GLY A 122 -7.01 13.91 -5.61
N VAL A 123 -5.93 13.23 -5.22
CA VAL A 123 -4.66 13.23 -5.97
C VAL A 123 -4.47 11.94 -6.75
N GLN A 124 -3.74 12.04 -7.86
CA GLN A 124 -3.41 10.85 -8.64
C GLN A 124 -2.38 10.00 -7.88
N CYS A 125 -2.63 8.70 -7.72
CA CYS A 125 -1.70 7.79 -7.05
C CYS A 125 -1.04 6.86 -8.07
N MET A 126 0.29 6.76 -8.02
CA MET A 126 1.12 5.86 -8.83
C MET A 126 1.76 4.82 -7.91
N LEU A 127 1.52 3.55 -8.19
CA LEU A 127 2.06 2.38 -7.48
C LEU A 127 3.00 1.60 -8.38
#